data_AF-A0A3D9ZNU7-F1
#
_entry.id   AF-A0A3D9ZNU7-F1
#
_cell.length_a   1.000
_cell.length_b   1.000
_cell.length_c   1.000
_cell.angle_alpha   90.00
_cell.angle_beta   90.00
_cell.angle_gamma   90.00
#
_symmetry.space_group_name_H-M   'P 1'
#
loop_
_entity.id
_entity.type
_entity.pdbx_description
1 polymer ?
#
loop_
_entity_poly.entity_id
_entity_poly.type
_entity_poly.pdbx_seq_one_letter_code
_entity_poly.pdbx_strand_id
1 'polypeptide(L)'
;MPDDIENLVRRLVGGDSTVAPELLDLAKTDNSPILLVAAALVAGAPGDLLTRATASAATTRDRQLVAIATAHLDGDEDRLDGFVRDHLAEHPDNVLVAWIAAQHIDPQR
;
A
#
# COMPACT_ATOMS: atom_id res chain seq x y z
N MET A 1 -14.10 -4.86 9.50
CA MET A 1 -13.27 -5.60 10.48
C MET A 1 -11.84 -5.66 9.95
N PRO A 2 -10.80 -5.78 10.78
CA PRO A 2 -9.41 -5.90 10.31
C PRO A 2 -9.25 -7.04 9.30
N ASP A 3 -9.93 -8.16 9.54
CA ASP A 3 -9.91 -9.35 8.68
C ASP A 3 -10.44 -9.08 7.26
N ASP A 4 -11.38 -8.16 7.10
CA ASP A 4 -11.93 -7.80 5.78
C ASP A 4 -10.87 -7.07 4.94
N ILE A 5 -10.12 -6.16 5.57
CA ILE A 5 -9.07 -5.38 4.91
C ILE A 5 -7.89 -6.27 4.54
N GLU A 6 -7.46 -7.17 5.44
CA GLU A 6 -6.40 -8.13 5.12
C GLU A 6 -6.78 -9.05 3.96
N ASN A 7 -8.03 -9.51 3.89
CA ASN A 7 -8.53 -10.32 2.78
C ASN A 7 -8.53 -9.54 1.45
N LEU A 8 -8.95 -8.28 1.46
CA LEU A 8 -8.89 -7.42 0.26
C LEU A 8 -7.45 -7.21 -0.20
N VAL A 9 -6.52 -6.94 0.73
CA VAL A 9 -5.09 -6.80 0.42
C VAL A 9 -4.54 -8.10 -0.17
N ARG A 10 -4.87 -9.27 0.39
CA ARG A 10 -4.42 -10.56 -0.16
C ARG A 10 -4.96 -10.82 -1.56
N ARG A 11 -6.22 -10.46 -1.84
CA ARG A 11 -6.81 -10.56 -3.19
C ARG A 11 -6.11 -9.65 -4.19
N LEU A 12 -5.78 -8.42 -3.78
CA LEU A 12 -4.98 -7.49 -4.59
C LEU A 12 -3.61 -8.07 -4.93
N VAL A 13 -2.88 -8.56 -3.93
CA VAL A 13 -1.57 -9.19 -4.12
C VAL A 13 -1.68 -10.43 -5.02
N GLY A 14 -2.78 -11.18 -4.91
CA GLY A 14 -3.10 -12.32 -5.76
C GLY A 14 -3.49 -11.97 -7.21
N GLY A 15 -3.58 -10.69 -7.57
CA GLY A 15 -3.90 -10.23 -8.92
C GLY A 15 -5.39 -10.28 -9.26
N ASP A 16 -6.29 -10.31 -8.27
CA ASP A 16 -7.73 -10.25 -8.48
C ASP A 16 -8.13 -8.87 -9.05
N SER A 17 -8.55 -8.84 -10.32
CA SER A 17 -8.94 -7.61 -11.01
C SER A 17 -10.26 -7.01 -10.51
N THR A 18 -11.04 -7.77 -9.73
CA THR A 18 -12.32 -7.30 -9.17
C THR A 18 -12.17 -6.54 -7.86
N VAL A 19 -10.99 -6.61 -7.22
CA VAL A 19 -10.78 -6.03 -5.88
C VAL A 19 -10.59 -4.50 -5.89
N ALA A 20 -10.11 -3.94 -7.00
CA ALA A 20 -9.86 -2.51 -7.11
C ALA A 20 -11.10 -1.64 -6.81
N PRO A 21 -12.29 -1.88 -7.42
CA PRO A 21 -13.49 -1.12 -7.07
C PRO A 21 -13.95 -1.35 -5.62
N GLU A 22 -13.73 -2.54 -5.04
CA GLU A 22 -14.07 -2.82 -3.64
C GLU A 22 -13.19 -2.02 -2.65
N LEU A 23 -11.88 -1.97 -2.90
CA LEU A 23 -10.93 -1.17 -2.12
C LEU A 23 -11.28 0.32 -2.17
N LEU A 24 -11.56 0.82 -3.37
CA LEU A 24 -11.90 2.23 -3.58
C LEU A 24 -13.23 2.60 -2.93
N ASP A 25 -14.21 1.71 -2.92
CA ASP A 25 -15.50 1.97 -2.27
C ASP A 25 -15.37 1.98 -0.75
N LEU A 26 -14.67 0.99 -0.18
CA LEU A 26 -14.43 0.94 1.26
C LEU A 26 -13.58 2.12 1.76
N ALA A 27 -12.59 2.54 0.96
CA ALA A 27 -11.76 3.72 1.26
C ALA A 27 -12.56 5.04 1.30
N LYS A 28 -13.84 5.08 0.90
CA LYS A 28 -14.68 6.29 1.08
C LYS A 28 -15.15 6.47 2.52
N THR A 29 -15.27 5.39 3.28
CA THR A 29 -15.88 5.39 4.62
C THR A 29 -14.92 4.96 5.71
N ASP A 30 -13.87 4.22 5.37
CA ASP A 30 -12.82 3.77 6.29
C ASP A 30 -11.50 4.52 6.03
N ASN A 31 -10.78 4.83 7.11
CA ASN A 31 -9.52 5.58 7.12
C ASN A 31 -8.32 4.74 7.57
N SER A 32 -8.46 3.41 7.60
CA SER A 32 -7.36 2.50 7.91
C SER A 32 -6.17 2.76 6.98
N PRO A 33 -4.96 3.03 7.51
CA PRO A 33 -3.80 3.38 6.68
C PRO A 33 -3.47 2.33 5.61
N ILE A 34 -3.54 1.05 5.94
CA ILE A 34 -3.27 -0.04 5.00
C ILE A 34 -4.30 -0.10 3.87
N LEU A 35 -5.58 0.17 4.17
CA LEU A 35 -6.64 0.24 3.16
C LEU A 35 -6.43 1.42 2.23
N LEU A 36 -6.16 2.61 2.78
CA LEU A 36 -5.96 3.82 1.99
C LEU A 36 -4.74 3.71 1.08
N VAL A 37 -3.66 3.07 1.57
CA VAL A 37 -2.48 2.76 0.75
C VAL A 37 -2.81 1.75 -0.35
N ALA A 38 -3.49 0.64 -0.03
CA ALA A 38 -3.91 -0.34 -1.04
C ALA A 38 -4.81 0.27 -2.12
N ALA A 39 -5.75 1.13 -1.71
CA ALA A 39 -6.62 1.88 -2.61
C ALA A 39 -5.81 2.88 -3.48
N ALA A 40 -4.81 3.56 -2.92
CA ALA A 40 -3.95 4.48 -3.66
C ALA A 40 -3.18 3.77 -4.78
N LEU A 41 -2.68 2.56 -4.53
CA LEU A 41 -1.91 1.76 -5.49
C LEU A 41 -2.72 1.33 -6.72
N VAL A 42 -4.06 1.28 -6.62
CA VAL A 42 -4.95 0.94 -7.74
C VAL A 42 -5.72 2.14 -8.29
N ALA A 43 -5.59 3.32 -7.67
CA ALA A 43 -6.29 4.53 -8.06
C ALA A 43 -5.56 5.25 -9.21
N GLY A 44 -6.32 5.83 -10.13
CA GLY A 44 -5.75 6.76 -11.13
C GLY A 44 -5.33 8.12 -10.57
N ALA A 45 -5.74 8.46 -9.34
CA ALA A 45 -5.41 9.71 -8.65
C ALA A 45 -5.14 9.44 -7.14
N PRO A 46 -3.92 9.04 -6.77
CA PRO A 46 -3.61 8.57 -5.41
C PRO A 46 -3.47 9.66 -4.34
N GLY A 47 -3.32 10.93 -4.72
CA GLY A 47 -2.91 12.02 -3.81
C GLY A 47 -3.80 12.21 -2.58
N ASP A 48 -5.12 12.21 -2.76
CA ASP A 48 -6.06 12.38 -1.64
C ASP A 48 -6.06 11.17 -0.70
N LEU A 49 -5.88 9.97 -1.24
CA LEU A 49 -5.81 8.73 -0.46
C LEU A 49 -4.54 8.69 0.39
N LEU A 50 -3.39 9.07 -0.16
CA LEU A 50 -2.12 9.15 0.58
C LEU A 50 -2.14 10.25 1.64
N THR A 51 -2.77 11.39 1.36
CA THR A 51 -2.94 12.47 2.34
C THR A 51 -3.75 11.98 3.54
N ARG A 52 -4.86 11.29 3.28
CA ARG A 52 -5.69 10.69 4.33
C ARG A 52 -4.96 9.59 5.09
N ALA A 53 -4.18 8.76 4.40
CA ALA A 53 -3.39 7.69 5.02
C ALA A 53 -2.35 8.28 5.98
N THR A 54 -1.66 9.35 5.55
CA THR A 54 -0.71 10.11 6.38
C THR A 54 -1.38 10.66 7.63
N ALA A 55 -2.56 11.28 7.47
CA ALA A 55 -3.31 11.86 8.59
C ALA A 55 -3.82 10.80 9.58
N SER A 56 -4.10 9.58 9.09
CA SER A 56 -4.66 8.48 9.89
C SER A 56 -3.59 7.53 10.45
N ALA A 57 -2.33 7.69 10.06
CA ALA A 57 -1.20 6.88 10.49
C ALA A 57 -0.89 7.13 11.97
N ALA A 58 -1.29 6.20 12.84
CA ALA A 58 -1.08 6.30 14.28
C ALA A 58 0.30 5.77 14.69
N THR A 59 0.82 4.78 13.97
CA THR A 59 2.06 4.09 14.32
C THR A 59 3.21 4.42 13.37
N THR A 60 4.44 4.11 13.79
CA THR A 60 5.62 4.19 12.89
C THR A 60 5.47 3.24 11.71
N ARG A 61 4.90 2.05 11.92
CA ARG A 61 4.60 1.08 10.86
C ARG A 61 3.67 1.67 9.80
N ASP A 62 2.62 2.37 10.22
CA ASP A 62 1.69 3.03 9.30
C ASP A 62 2.38 4.13 8.49
N ARG A 63 3.20 4.96 9.16
CA ARG A 63 3.94 6.05 8.50
C ARG A 63 4.97 5.53 7.49
N GLN A 64 5.69 4.45 7.83
CA GLN A 64 6.61 3.79 6.91
C GLN A 64 5.85 3.21 5.71
N LEU A 65 4.70 2.57 5.92
CA LEU A 65 3.88 2.04 4.83
C LEU A 65 3.45 3.13 3.84
N VAL A 66 3.02 4.28 4.34
CA VAL A 66 2.67 5.44 3.50
C VAL A 66 3.89 5.94 2.74
N ALA A 67 5.05 6.09 3.41
CA ALA A 67 6.27 6.55 2.77
C ALA A 67 6.76 5.61 1.64
N ILE A 68 6.65 4.30 1.83
CA ILE A 68 6.93 3.28 0.80
C ILE A 68 6.01 3.46 -0.40
N ALA A 69 4.70 3.57 -0.15
CA ALA A 69 3.72 3.74 -1.23
C ALA A 69 3.92 5.04 -2.00
N THR A 70 4.25 6.14 -1.30
CA THR A 70 4.60 7.42 -1.94
C THR A 70 5.83 7.29 -2.82
N ALA A 71 6.94 6.71 -2.31
CA ALA A 71 8.16 6.52 -3.09
C ALA A 71 7.91 5.68 -4.34
N HIS A 72 7.10 4.61 -4.23
CA HIS A 72 6.71 3.79 -5.37
C HIS A 72 5.91 4.58 -6.42
N LEU A 73 4.91 5.35 -6.00
CA LEU A 73 4.07 6.12 -6.91
C LEU A 73 4.79 7.33 -7.54
N ASP A 74 5.78 7.90 -6.84
CA ASP A 74 6.63 8.97 -7.35
C ASP A 74 7.76 8.45 -8.26
N GLY A 75 7.97 7.13 -8.35
CA GLY A 75 9.05 6.51 -9.11
C GLY A 75 10.44 6.74 -8.49
N ASP A 76 10.51 7.00 -7.19
CA ASP A 76 11.77 7.20 -6.45
C ASP A 76 12.37 5.85 -6.04
N GLU A 77 13.00 5.18 -7.00
CA GLU A 77 13.50 3.80 -6.89
C GLU A 77 14.55 3.63 -5.78
N ASP A 78 15.56 4.51 -5.72
CA ASP A 78 16.62 4.45 -4.71
C ASP A 78 16.05 4.55 -3.28
N ARG A 79 15.06 5.41 -3.09
CA ARG A 79 14.41 5.61 -1.80
C ARG A 79 13.46 4.47 -1.46
N LEU A 80 12.75 3.95 -2.46
CA LEU A 80 11.86 2.80 -2.31
C LEU A 80 12.64 1.58 -1.82
N ASP A 81 13.79 1.27 -2.43
CA ASP A 81 14.63 0.13 -2.06
C ASP A 81 15.08 0.18 -0.59
N GLY A 82 15.53 1.36 -0.15
CA GLY A 82 15.92 1.58 1.24
C GLY A 82 14.75 1.34 2.20
N PHE A 83 13.59 1.93 1.91
CA PHE A 83 12.41 1.80 2.79
C PHE A 83 11.84 0.37 2.83
N VAL A 84 11.77 -0.31 1.69
CA VAL A 84 11.32 -1.70 1.61
C VAL A 84 12.23 -2.60 2.44
N ARG A 85 13.55 -2.46 2.29
CA ARG A 85 14.53 -3.26 3.02
C ARG A 85 14.38 -3.09 4.53
N ASP A 86 14.34 -1.85 5.00
CA ASP A 86 14.25 -1.55 6.44
C ASP A 86 12.92 -2.04 7.01
N HIS A 87 11.81 -1.79 6.30
CA HIS A 87 10.48 -2.19 6.76
C HIS A 87 10.30 -3.71 6.82
N LEU A 88 10.76 -4.46 5.80
CA LEU A 88 10.63 -5.92 5.79
C LEU A 88 11.59 -6.60 6.78
N ALA A 89 12.69 -5.94 7.17
CA ALA A 89 13.54 -6.43 8.26
C ALA A 89 12.81 -6.39 9.62
N GLU A 90 11.96 -5.39 9.84
CA GLU A 90 11.16 -5.24 11.07
C GLU A 90 9.80 -5.96 10.99
N HIS A 91 9.21 -6.04 9.80
CA HIS A 91 7.86 -6.54 9.52
C HIS A 91 7.86 -7.50 8.31
N PRO A 92 8.45 -8.70 8.45
CA PRO A 92 8.60 -9.66 7.34
C PRO A 92 7.27 -10.22 6.84
N ASP A 93 6.19 -10.04 7.61
CA ASP A 93 4.82 -10.48 7.31
C ASP A 93 4.01 -9.47 6.48
N ASN A 94 4.55 -8.27 6.21
CA ASN A 94 3.81 -7.25 5.47
C ASN A 94 3.73 -7.56 3.96
N VAL A 95 2.71 -8.33 3.59
CA VAL A 95 2.46 -8.78 2.21
C VAL A 95 2.28 -7.64 1.20
N LEU A 96 1.75 -6.48 1.63
CA LEU A 96 1.54 -5.34 0.73
C LEU A 96 2.88 -4.71 0.33
N VAL A 97 3.80 -4.55 1.30
CA VAL A 97 5.15 -4.03 1.03
C VAL A 97 5.96 -5.03 0.18
N ALA A 98 5.85 -6.32 0.48
CA ALA A 98 6.50 -7.35 -0.35
C ALA A 98 5.99 -7.32 -1.81
N TRP A 99 4.70 -7.05 -2.02
CA TRP A 99 4.12 -6.90 -3.36
C TRP A 99 4.58 -5.63 -4.08
N ILE A 100 4.67 -4.49 -3.39
CA ILE A 100 5.27 -3.26 -3.95
C ILE A 100 6.71 -3.53 -4.39
N ALA A 101 7.50 -4.20 -3.56
CA ALA A 101 8.87 -4.57 -3.87
C ALA A 101 8.97 -5.49 -5.10
N ALA A 102 8.08 -6.48 -5.21
CA ALA A 102 8.05 -7.40 -6.35
C ALA A 102 7.75 -6.69 -7.68
N GLN A 103 6.87 -5.67 -7.67
CA GLN A 103 6.60 -4.86 -8.86
C GLN A 103 7.75 -3.94 -9.25
N HIS A 104 8.54 -3.49 -8.27
CA HIS A 104 9.72 -2.68 -8.54
C HIS A 104 10.84 -3.50 -9.23
N ILE A 105 11.04 -4.76 -8.81
CA ILE A 105 12.09 -5.63 -9.34
C ILE A 105 11.79 -6.13 -10.77
N ASP A 106 10.53 -6.08 -11.20
CA ASP A 106 10.09 -6.55 -12.52
C ASP A 106 9.64 -5.39 -13.43
N PRO A 107 10.57 -4.65 -14.06
CA PRO A 107 10.26 -3.47 -14.87
C PRO A 107 9.63 -3.78 -16.25
N GLN A 108 9.19 -5.02 -16.51
CA GLN A 108 8.73 -5.49 -17.83
C GLN A 108 7.20 -5.62 -17.98
N ARG A 109 6.38 -5.02 -17.11
CA ARG A 109 4.91 -5.14 -17.18
C ARG A 109 4.20 -3.95 -17.81
#